data_AF-A0A6N6KES9-F1
#
_entry.id   AF-A0A6N6KES9-F1
#
_cell.length_a   1.000
_cell.length_b   1.000
_cell.length_c   1.000
_cell.angle_alpha   90.00
_cell.angle_beta   90.00
_cell.angle_gamma   90.00
#
_symmetry.space_group_name_H-M   'P 1'
#
loop_
_entity.id
_entity.type
_entity.pdbx_description
1 polymer ?
#
loop_
_entity_poly.entity_id
_entity_poly.type
_entity_poly.pdbx_seq_one_letter_code
_entity_poly.pdbx_strand_id
1 'polypeptide(L)'
;MNNQRINLALTVGLLNRRNPNNGIDLIKELMLNLKEAGAFVGSQLKEKMALNASHQMEKHALTFENCTLDVELVHNPQTNRQSIHGFQLR
;
A
#
# COMPACT_ATOMS: atom_id res chain seq x y z
N MET A 1 -18.44 7.78 1.46
CA MET A 1 -16.98 7.51 1.47
C MET A 1 -16.32 8.55 0.58
N ASN A 2 -15.45 9.41 1.13
CA ASN A 2 -14.78 10.45 0.34
C ASN A 2 -13.46 9.92 -0.22
N ASN A 3 -13.55 9.14 -1.30
CA ASN A 3 -12.41 8.50 -1.94
C ASN A 3 -11.31 9.50 -2.34
N GLN A 4 -11.67 10.75 -2.63
CA GLN A 4 -10.72 11.82 -2.91
C GLN A 4 -9.88 12.19 -1.68
N ARG A 5 -10.47 12.25 -0.48
CA ARG A 5 -9.72 12.50 0.76
C ARG A 5 -8.75 11.38 1.09
N ILE A 6 -9.19 10.12 0.91
CA ILE A 6 -8.35 8.95 1.14
C ILE A 6 -7.16 8.96 0.18
N ASN A 7 -7.40 9.14 -1.12
CA ASN A 7 -6.34 9.21 -2.12
C ASN A 7 -5.37 10.36 -1.88
N LEU A 8 -5.86 11.54 -1.52
CA LEU A 8 -5.01 12.68 -1.22
C LEU A 8 -4.14 12.42 0.02
N ALA A 9 -4.73 11.91 1.11
CA ALA A 9 -4.00 11.60 2.34
C ALA A 9 -2.93 10.52 2.12
N LEU A 10 -3.26 9.47 1.36
CA LEU A 10 -2.28 8.46 0.94
C LEU A 10 -1.17 9.06 0.09
N THR A 11 -1.52 9.84 -0.93
CA THR A 11 -0.54 10.49 -1.83
C THR A 11 0.43 11.38 -1.04
N VAL A 12 -0.11 12.25 -0.17
CA VAL A 12 0.68 13.16 0.66
C VAL A 12 1.52 12.39 1.69
N GLY A 13 0.95 11.37 2.33
CA GLY A 13 1.65 10.53 3.30
C GLY A 13 2.82 9.75 2.70
N LEU A 14 2.61 9.18 1.52
CA LEU A 14 3.63 8.43 0.78
C LEU A 14 4.72 9.34 0.19
N LEU A 15 4.36 10.54 -0.28
CA LEU A 15 5.34 11.53 -0.72
C LEU A 15 6.25 12.01 0.42
N ASN A 16 5.67 12.24 1.60
CA ASN A 16 6.41 12.72 2.77
C ASN A 16 7.28 11.64 3.41
N ARG A 17 6.93 10.36 3.27
CA ARG A 17 7.74 9.23 3.75
C ARG A 17 8.31 8.45 2.56
N ARG A 18 9.35 9.03 1.94
CA ARG A 18 10.00 8.53 0.72
C ARG A 18 10.76 7.20 0.83
N ASN A 19 10.78 6.54 1.99
CA ASN A 19 11.59 5.33 2.21
C ASN A 19 11.15 4.47 3.42
N PRO A 20 9.89 4.00 3.48
CA PRO A 20 9.52 3.02 4.50
C PRO A 20 10.17 1.68 4.12
N ASN A 21 10.95 1.08 5.03
CA ASN A 21 11.41 -0.30 4.84
C ASN A 21 10.24 -1.27 4.63
N ASN A 22 9.05 -0.91 5.14
CA ASN A 22 7.81 -1.67 4.95
C ASN A 22 6.68 -0.76 4.43
N GLY A 23 6.41 -0.83 3.12
CA GLY A 23 5.41 0.03 2.46
C GLY A 23 3.98 -0.27 2.92
N ILE A 24 3.68 -1.54 3.24
CA ILE A 24 2.35 -1.95 3.69
C ILE A 24 2.03 -1.39 5.08
N ASP A 25 2.98 -1.40 6.01
CA ASP A 25 2.78 -0.82 7.34
C ASP A 25 2.51 0.67 7.27
N LEU A 26 3.22 1.40 6.39
CA LEU A 26 2.96 2.82 6.19
C LEU A 26 1.52 3.08 5.72
N ILE A 27 1.05 2.30 4.74
CA ILE A 27 -0.32 2.45 4.23
C ILE A 27 -1.34 2.13 5.31
N LYS A 28 -1.10 1.11 6.15
CA LYS A 28 -1.96 0.82 7.30
C LYS A 28 -2.01 1.98 8.28
N GLU A 29 -0.87 2.57 8.65
CA GLU A 29 -0.82 3.76 9.52
C GLU A 29 -1.61 4.93 8.93
N LEU A 30 -1.44 5.21 7.63
CA LEU A 30 -2.15 6.30 6.95
C LEU A 30 -3.67 6.04 6.90
N MET A 31 -4.08 4.80 6.62
CA MET A 31 -5.49 4.41 6.58
C MET A 31 -6.14 4.40 7.96
N LEU A 32 -5.42 4.02 9.02
CA LEU A 32 -5.92 4.09 10.39
C LEU A 32 -6.21 5.52 10.84
N ASN A 33 -5.46 6.50 10.34
CA ASN A 33 -5.74 7.92 10.59
C ASN A 33 -7.00 8.43 9.86
N LEU A 34 -7.48 7.68 8.87
CA LEU A 34 -8.67 8.00 8.10
C LEU A 34 -9.87 7.20 8.64
N LYS A 35 -10.70 7.85 9.45
CA LYS A 35 -11.95 7.26 9.97
C LYS A 35 -12.87 6.68 8.88
N GLU A 36 -12.71 7.16 7.65
CA GLU A 36 -13.50 6.75 6.48
C GLU A 36 -13.15 5.33 5.98
N ALA A 37 -11.92 4.86 6.19
CA ALA A 37 -11.50 3.51 5.79
C ALA A 37 -12.01 2.43 6.76
N GLY A 38 -12.16 2.78 8.05
CA GLY A 38 -12.47 1.83 9.12
C GLY A 38 -11.25 1.03 9.58
N ALA A 39 -11.48 -0.03 10.34
CA ALA A 39 -10.43 -0.91 10.82
C ALA A 39 -9.87 -1.79 9.69
N PHE A 40 -8.59 -2.17 9.83
CA PHE A 40 -7.96 -3.13 8.94
C PHE A 40 -8.53 -4.53 9.18
N VAL A 41 -9.05 -5.17 8.14
CA VAL A 41 -9.63 -6.51 8.20
C VAL A 41 -8.60 -7.56 7.80
N GLY A 42 -7.82 -7.29 6.74
CA GLY A 42 -6.83 -8.25 6.25
C GLY A 42 -6.09 -7.79 5.02
N SER A 43 -5.04 -8.53 4.66
CA SER A 43 -4.26 -8.29 3.45
C SER A 43 -4.09 -9.58 2.68
N GLN A 44 -4.30 -9.52 1.37
CA GLN A 44 -4.12 -10.65 0.48
C GLN A 44 -3.15 -10.29 -0.64
N LEU A 45 -2.12 -11.12 -0.84
CA LEU A 45 -1.29 -11.05 -2.05
C LEU A 45 -2.14 -11.52 -3.24
N LYS A 46 -2.41 -10.62 -4.19
CA LYS A 46 -3.18 -10.89 -5.40
C LYS A 46 -2.29 -11.37 -6.53
N GLU A 47 -1.14 -10.73 -6.69
CA GLU A 47 -0.23 -11.01 -7.79
C GLU A 47 1.20 -10.84 -7.33
N LYS A 48 2.09 -11.65 -7.87
CA LYS A 48 3.53 -11.54 -7.66
C LYS A 48 4.23 -11.83 -8.97
N MET A 49 5.07 -10.91 -9.41
CA MET A 49 5.77 -10.97 -10.67
C MET A 49 7.23 -10.55 -10.49
N ALA A 50 8.18 -11.36 -10.96
CA ALA A 50 9.57 -10.94 -10.98
C ALA A 50 9.78 -9.86 -12.06
N LEU A 51 10.30 -8.69 -11.67
CA LEU A 51 10.66 -7.62 -12.61
C LEU A 51 12.08 -7.81 -13.15
N ASN A 52 13.00 -8.24 -12.28
CA ASN A 52 14.38 -8.57 -12.63
C ASN A 52 14.99 -9.49 -11.54
N ALA A 53 16.26 -9.87 -11.69
CA ALA A 53 16.97 -10.76 -10.76
C ALA A 53 17.00 -10.26 -9.29
N SER A 54 16.81 -8.96 -9.08
CA SER A 54 16.89 -8.30 -7.78
C SER A 54 15.57 -7.67 -7.31
N HIS A 55 14.51 -7.67 -8.14
CA HIS A 55 13.26 -6.97 -7.86
C HIS A 55 12.05 -7.80 -8.28
N GLN A 56 11.05 -7.84 -7.42
CA GLN A 56 9.75 -8.43 -7.66
C GLN A 56 8.66 -7.37 -7.44
N MET A 57 7.69 -7.31 -8.33
CA MET A 57 6.45 -6.57 -8.13
C MET A 57 5.45 -7.47 -7.40
N GLU A 58 4.83 -6.94 -6.36
CA GLU A 58 3.82 -7.61 -5.56
C GLU A 58 2.58 -6.71 -5.52
N LYS A 59 1.41 -7.26 -5.83
CA LYS A 59 0.13 -6.58 -5.70
C LYS A 59 -0.59 -7.13 -4.48
N HIS A 60 -0.91 -6.26 -3.54
CA HIS A 60 -1.60 -6.59 -2.31
C HIS A 60 -2.97 -5.91 -2.28
N ALA A 61 -4.03 -6.67 -2.05
CA ALA A 61 -5.32 -6.12 -1.69
C ALA A 61 -5.39 -5.99 -0.16
N LEU A 62 -5.45 -4.76 0.33
CA LEU A 62 -5.66 -4.43 1.73
C LEU A 62 -7.15 -4.17 1.96
N THR A 63 -7.82 -5.07 2.67
CA THR A 63 -9.23 -4.95 2.98
C THR A 63 -9.40 -4.25 4.33
N PHE A 64 -10.20 -3.20 4.33
CA PHE A 64 -10.67 -2.48 5.49
C PHE A 64 -12.19 -2.64 5.61
N GLU A 65 -12.76 -2.27 6.74
CA GLU A 65 -14.21 -2.42 6.99
C GLU A 65 -15.06 -1.73 5.93
N ASN A 66 -14.63 -0.55 5.45
CA ASN A 66 -15.43 0.26 4.54
C ASN A 66 -14.90 0.29 3.10
N CYS A 67 -13.69 -0.19 2.83
CA CYS A 67 -13.08 -0.14 1.49
C CYS A 67 -12.00 -1.20 1.29
N THR A 68 -11.64 -1.44 0.02
CA THR A 68 -10.46 -2.24 -0.31
C THR A 68 -9.45 -1.37 -1.05
N LEU A 69 -8.20 -1.41 -0.61
CA LEU A 69 -7.10 -0.69 -1.22
C LEU A 69 -6.14 -1.69 -1.87
N ASP A 70 -6.11 -1.69 -3.20
CA ASP A 70 -5.10 -2.41 -3.95
C ASP A 70 -3.81 -1.59 -3.94
N VAL A 71 -2.70 -2.23 -3.58
CA VAL A 71 -1.38 -1.61 -3.46
C VAL A 71 -0.41 -2.40 -4.32
N GLU A 72 0.28 -1.70 -5.19
CA GLU A 72 1.38 -2.25 -5.98
C GLU A 72 2.69 -1.82 -5.35
N LEU A 73 3.51 -2.79 -4.99
CA LEU A 73 4.83 -2.54 -4.42
C LEU A 73 5.91 -3.30 -5.18
N VAL A 74 7.06 -2.65 -5.31
CA VAL A 74 8.28 -3.26 -5.80
C VAL A 74 9.13 -3.59 -4.60
N HIS A 75 9.37 -4.87 -4.41
CA HIS A 75 10.20 -5.41 -3.35
C HIS A 75 11.52 -5.90 -3.95
N ASN A 76 12.62 -5.49 -3.35
CA ASN A 76 13.95 -6.02 -3.61
C ASN A 76 14.32 -7.02 -2.50
N PRO A 77 14.24 -8.35 -2.75
CA PRO A 77 14.55 -9.36 -1.73
C PRO A 77 16.03 -9.38 -1.30
N GLN A 78 16.96 -8.84 -2.11
CA GLN A 78 18.38 -8.80 -1.77
C GLN A 78 18.71 -7.73 -0.72
N THR A 79 17.96 -6.61 -0.75
CA THR A 79 18.15 -5.49 0.18
C THR A 79 17.00 -5.34 1.18
N ASN A 80 16.01 -6.22 1.10
CA ASN A 80 14.75 -6.18 1.85
C ASN A 80 14.05 -4.81 1.76
N ARG A 81 14.26 -4.09 0.65
CA ARG A 81 13.67 -2.77 0.42
C ARG A 81 12.35 -2.91 -0.31
N GLN A 82 11.36 -2.19 0.16
CA GLN A 82 10.07 -2.08 -0.50
C GLN A 82 9.84 -0.65 -0.96
N SER A 83 9.22 -0.50 -2.12
CA SER A 83 8.84 0.79 -2.67
C SER A 83 7.44 0.69 -3.22
N ILE A 84 6.57 1.62 -2.83
CA ILE A 84 5.19 1.64 -3.33
C ILE A 84 5.23 2.24 -4.73
N HIS A 85 4.76 1.46 -5.70
CA HIS A 85 4.69 1.87 -7.10
C HIS A 85 3.36 2.55 -7.41
N GLY A 86 2.26 2.04 -6.83
CA GLY A 86 0.93 2.57 -7.04
C GLY A 86 -0.06 2.05 -6.01
N PHE A 87 -1.22 2.69 -5.94
CA PHE A 87 -2.34 2.20 -5.15
C PHE A 87 -3.66 2.63 -5.81
N GLN A 88 -4.70 1.84 -5.60
CA GLN A 88 -6.03 2.09 -6.11
C GLN A 88 -7.08 1.71 -5.06
N LEU A 89 -7.93 2.67 -4.71
CA LEU A 89 -9.08 2.42 -3.85
C LEU A 89 -10.24 1.83 -4.67
N ARG A 90 -10.86 0.77 -4.15
CA ARG A 90 -12.07 0.13 -4.68
C ARG A 90 -13.25 0.32 -3.73
#